data_AF-A0A2V6KMY4-F1
#
_entry.id   AF-A0A2V6KMY4-F1
#
_cell.length_a   1.000
_cell.length_b   1.000
_cell.length_c   1.000
_cell.angle_alpha   90.00
_cell.angle_beta   90.00
_cell.angle_gamma   90.00
#
_symmetry.space_group_name_H-M   'P 1'
#
loop_
_entity.id
_entity.type
_entity.pdbx_description
1 polymer ?
#
loop_
_entity_poly.entity_id
_entity_poly.type
_entity_poly.pdbx_seq_one_letter_code
_entity_poly.pdbx_strand_id
1 'polypeptide(L)'
;MFRNFIRVLEQAGELKRVAVTFGIAAAALILTSCGTPGTRISQHPEIYQGLAPRDQALVRQGQIRPGMSMDAVWLAWGTPEQKIPGPMRNSETWVYVRYDTPFPSYGVPYYYGPFDWSYIPPKFPYPSRGVTFSKGRVVFFRYLPPPPP
;
A
#
# COMPACT_ATOMS: atom_id res chain seq x y z
N MET A 1 33.73 39.55 32.94
CA MET A 1 33.27 39.52 31.53
C MET A 1 33.20 38.12 30.90
N PHE A 2 34.07 37.17 31.25
CA PHE A 2 34.10 35.83 30.63
C PHE A 2 32.89 34.90 30.89
N ARG A 3 32.16 35.08 32.00
CA ARG A 3 30.97 34.26 32.33
C ARG A 3 29.79 34.46 31.38
N ASN A 4 29.63 35.64 30.79
CA ASN A 4 28.54 35.91 29.85
C ASN A 4 28.81 35.30 28.46
N PHE A 5 30.08 35.27 28.03
CA PHE A 5 30.48 34.65 26.77
C PHE A 5 30.26 33.13 26.76
N ILE A 6 30.52 32.45 27.87
CA ILE A 6 30.30 31.00 28.01
C ILE A 6 28.81 30.64 27.89
N ARG A 7 27.91 31.44 28.49
CA ARG A 7 26.45 31.23 28.40
C ARG A 7 25.91 31.44 26.99
N VAL A 8 26.47 32.38 26.22
CA VAL A 8 26.09 32.63 24.82
C VAL A 8 26.49 31.47 23.92
N LEU A 9 27.66 30.85 24.16
CA LEU A 9 28.12 29.67 23.42
C LEU A 9 27.29 28.42 23.73
N GLU A 10 26.84 28.27 24.99
CA GLU A 10 25.95 27.19 25.43
C GLU A 10 24.52 27.33 24.86
N GLN A 11 23.96 28.55 24.83
CA GLN A 11 22.67 28.85 24.18
C GLN A 11 22.70 28.62 22.66
N ALA A 12 23.81 28.98 21.99
CA ALA A 12 23.98 28.71 20.57
C ALA A 12 24.11 27.21 20.24
N GLY A 13 24.58 26.40 21.20
CA GLY A 13 24.64 24.94 21.10
C GLY A 13 23.26 24.30 21.21
N GLU A 14 22.44 24.75 22.16
CA GLU A 14 21.08 24.24 22.37
C GLU A 14 20.12 24.63 21.24
N LEU A 15 20.21 25.83 20.69
CA LEU A 15 19.43 26.24 19.50
C LEU A 15 19.77 25.38 18.26
N LYS A 16 21.04 25.03 18.07
CA LYS A 16 21.48 24.13 16.99
C LYS A 16 21.02 22.69 17.23
N ARG A 17 21.09 22.20 18.48
CA ARG A 17 20.58 20.87 18.86
C ARG A 17 19.07 20.78 18.67
N VAL A 18 18.31 21.79 19.07
CA VAL A 18 16.85 21.85 18.88
C VAL A 18 16.51 21.91 17.39
N ALA A 19 17.21 22.74 16.60
CA ALA A 19 17.00 22.83 15.15
C ALA A 19 17.34 21.53 14.41
N VAL A 20 18.43 20.84 14.78
CA VAL A 20 18.82 19.53 14.24
C VAL A 20 17.82 18.45 14.65
N THR A 21 17.34 18.45 15.90
CA THR A 21 16.34 17.49 16.37
C THR A 21 14.99 17.68 15.67
N PHE A 22 14.57 18.94 15.43
CA PHE A 22 13.35 19.25 14.67
C PHE A 22 13.49 18.89 13.18
N GLY A 23 14.67 19.10 12.60
CA GLY A 23 14.98 18.72 11.21
C GLY A 23 14.92 17.21 10.97
N ILE A 24 15.39 16.40 11.93
CA ILE A 24 15.33 14.93 11.86
C ILE A 24 13.88 14.43 12.05
N ALA A 25 13.11 15.04 12.96
CA ALA A 25 11.70 14.69 13.16
C ALA A 25 10.83 14.99 11.92
N ALA A 26 11.09 16.09 11.22
CA ALA A 26 10.38 16.43 9.98
C ALA A 26 10.74 15.50 8.80
N ALA A 27 12.00 15.04 8.71
CA ALA A 27 12.43 14.10 7.68
C ALA A 27 11.86 12.68 7.84
N ALA A 28 11.55 12.27 9.08
CA ALA A 28 10.96 10.96 9.37
C ALA A 28 9.50 10.79 8.86
N LEU A 29 8.80 11.89 8.57
CA LEU A 29 7.39 11.86 8.11
C LEU A 29 7.23 11.62 6.60
N ILE A 30 8.31 11.65 5.80
CA ILE A 30 8.23 11.62 4.33
C ILE A 30 8.22 10.19 3.76
N LEU A 31 8.39 9.14 4.58
CA LEU A 31 8.63 7.77 4.10
C LEU A 31 7.41 6.81 4.13
N THR A 32 6.17 7.32 4.19
CA THR A 32 4.98 6.44 4.29
C THR A 32 3.94 6.64 3.19
N SER A 33 4.35 6.73 1.92
CA SER A 33 3.43 6.44 0.81
C SER A 33 3.20 4.94 0.67
N CYS A 34 2.76 4.29 1.75
CA CYS A 34 2.11 2.99 1.64
C CYS A 34 0.76 3.25 0.94
N GLY A 35 0.48 2.55 -0.16
CA GLY A 35 -0.74 2.68 -0.97
C GLY A 35 -1.98 2.18 -0.22
N THR A 36 -2.25 2.74 0.94
CA THR A 36 -3.35 2.38 1.84
C THR A 36 -4.64 3.07 1.39
N PRO A 37 -5.81 2.55 1.82
CA PRO A 37 -7.08 3.23 1.59
C PRO A 37 -7.09 4.67 2.14
N GLY A 38 -6.45 4.91 3.29
CA GLY A 38 -6.37 6.23 3.91
C GLY A 38 -5.73 7.28 3.01
N THR A 39 -4.61 6.95 2.37
CA THR A 39 -3.93 7.85 1.42
C THR A 39 -4.83 8.18 0.24
N ARG A 40 -5.52 7.19 -0.34
CA ARG A 40 -6.45 7.40 -1.46
C ARG A 40 -7.65 8.25 -1.06
N ILE A 41 -8.21 8.04 0.13
CA ILE A 41 -9.31 8.86 0.67
C ILE A 41 -8.88 10.32 0.84
N SER A 42 -7.69 10.58 1.36
CA SER A 42 -7.18 11.94 1.52
C SER A 42 -6.92 12.64 0.18
N GLN A 43 -6.54 11.87 -0.85
CA GLN A 43 -6.32 12.39 -2.21
C GLN A 43 -7.63 12.63 -2.98
N HIS A 44 -8.65 11.80 -2.71
CA HIS A 44 -9.96 11.85 -3.37
C HIS A 44 -11.11 11.93 -2.35
N PRO A 45 -11.17 13.00 -1.53
CA PRO A 45 -12.23 13.18 -0.54
C PRO A 45 -13.61 13.30 -1.18
N GLU A 46 -13.70 13.83 -2.40
CA GLU A 46 -14.93 14.01 -3.17
C GLU A 46 -15.63 12.67 -3.45
N ILE A 47 -14.86 11.63 -3.81
CA ILE A 47 -15.39 10.29 -4.03
C ILE A 47 -15.88 9.72 -2.70
N TYR A 48 -15.07 9.82 -1.65
CA TYR A 48 -15.38 9.26 -0.34
C TYR A 48 -16.65 9.85 0.29
N GLN A 49 -16.80 11.18 0.23
CA GLN A 49 -17.95 11.89 0.78
C GLN A 49 -19.25 11.56 0.05
N GLY A 50 -19.17 11.24 -1.25
CA GLY A 50 -20.32 10.79 -2.04
C GLY A 50 -20.79 9.36 -1.76
N LEU A 51 -20.00 8.56 -1.03
CA LEU A 51 -20.38 7.18 -0.68
C LEU A 51 -21.40 7.14 0.45
N ALA A 52 -22.25 6.10 0.45
CA ALA A 52 -23.14 5.84 1.57
C ALA A 52 -22.33 5.60 2.88
N PRO A 53 -22.83 5.97 4.07
CA PRO A 53 -22.09 5.82 5.33
C PRO A 53 -21.61 4.38 5.62
N ARG A 54 -22.40 3.39 5.20
CA ARG A 54 -22.02 1.97 5.29
C ARG A 54 -20.83 1.62 4.39
N ASP A 55 -20.76 2.23 3.20
CA ASP A 55 -19.69 2.00 2.25
C ASP A 55 -18.41 2.72 2.66
N GLN A 56 -18.54 3.92 3.20
CA GLN A 56 -17.46 4.68 3.81
C GLN A 56 -16.71 3.87 4.89
N ALA A 57 -17.46 3.25 5.80
CA ALA A 57 -16.88 2.42 6.87
C ALA A 57 -16.09 1.22 6.33
N LEU A 58 -16.61 0.56 5.29
CA LEU A 58 -15.94 -0.58 4.65
C LEU A 58 -14.71 -0.16 3.86
N VAL A 59 -14.80 0.92 3.08
CA VAL A 59 -13.69 1.44 2.27
C VAL A 59 -12.52 1.86 3.15
N ARG A 60 -12.78 2.51 4.29
CA ARG A 60 -11.74 2.82 5.28
C ARG A 60 -10.98 1.60 5.79
N GLN A 61 -11.65 0.44 5.84
CA GLN A 61 -11.08 -0.83 6.26
C GLN A 61 -10.46 -1.62 5.08
N GLY A 62 -10.49 -1.10 3.86
CA GLY A 62 -10.04 -1.81 2.66
C GLY A 62 -10.97 -2.98 2.27
N GLN A 63 -12.21 -2.96 2.75
CA GLN A 63 -13.22 -3.97 2.47
C GLN A 63 -14.21 -3.46 1.43
N ILE A 64 -14.84 -4.40 0.71
CA ILE A 64 -15.88 -4.11 -0.26
C ILE A 64 -17.08 -5.02 -0.04
N ARG A 65 -18.23 -4.65 -0.62
CA ARG A 65 -19.44 -5.47 -0.60
C ARG A 65 -20.14 -5.45 -1.96
N PRO A 66 -21.08 -6.37 -2.21
CA PRO A 66 -21.90 -6.33 -3.41
C PRO A 66 -22.72 -5.03 -3.47
N GLY A 67 -22.87 -4.49 -4.67
CA GLY A 67 -23.57 -3.24 -4.96
C GLY A 67 -22.73 -1.97 -4.83
N MET A 68 -21.48 -2.03 -4.37
CA MET A 68 -20.60 -0.86 -4.39
C MET A 68 -20.27 -0.41 -5.82
N SER A 69 -20.02 0.89 -6.00
CA SER A 69 -19.49 1.46 -7.25
C SER A 69 -18.03 1.07 -7.49
N MET A 70 -17.60 1.10 -8.75
CA MET A 70 -16.18 1.00 -9.13
C MET A 70 -15.28 1.98 -8.37
N ASP A 71 -15.71 3.23 -8.17
CA ASP A 71 -14.92 4.24 -7.46
C ASP A 71 -14.69 3.89 -5.99
N ALA A 72 -15.73 3.38 -5.30
CA ALA A 72 -15.61 2.87 -3.94
C ALA A 72 -14.61 1.70 -3.85
N VAL A 73 -14.63 0.79 -4.84
CA VAL A 73 -13.68 -0.32 -4.89
C VAL A 73 -12.27 0.18 -5.16
N TRP A 74 -12.10 1.13 -6.08
CA TRP A 74 -10.80 1.74 -6.33
C TRP A 74 -10.26 2.47 -5.09
N LEU A 75 -11.12 3.13 -4.33
CA LEU A 75 -10.74 3.77 -3.08
C LEU A 75 -10.28 2.75 -2.03
N ALA A 76 -10.97 1.61 -1.93
CA ALA A 76 -10.63 0.53 -1.01
C ALA A 76 -9.37 -0.25 -1.44
N TRP A 77 -9.32 -0.72 -2.68
CA TRP A 77 -8.32 -1.70 -3.16
C TRP A 77 -7.22 -1.08 -4.03
N GLY A 78 -7.46 0.09 -4.60
CA GLY A 78 -6.53 0.78 -5.50
C GLY A 78 -6.70 0.38 -6.96
N THR A 79 -5.71 0.77 -7.76
CA THR A 79 -5.65 0.45 -9.19
C THR A 79 -5.38 -1.04 -9.39
N PRO A 80 -6.20 -1.75 -10.17
CA PRO A 80 -5.94 -3.15 -10.49
C PRO A 80 -4.83 -3.28 -11.53
N GLU A 81 -4.07 -4.37 -11.47
CA GLU A 81 -3.06 -4.70 -12.47
C GLU A 81 -3.69 -5.17 -13.78
N GLN A 82 -4.87 -5.79 -13.73
CA GLN A 82 -5.56 -6.27 -14.92
C GLN A 82 -7.06 -5.95 -14.88
N LYS A 83 -7.58 -5.55 -16.05
CA LYS A 83 -8.98 -5.27 -16.32
C LYS A 83 -9.44 -6.17 -17.45
N ILE A 84 -10.35 -7.08 -17.17
CA ILE A 84 -10.82 -8.11 -18.10
C ILE A 84 -12.27 -7.81 -18.45
N PRO A 85 -12.60 -7.45 -19.71
CA PRO A 85 -13.99 -7.33 -20.14
C PRO A 85 -14.74 -8.65 -19.90
N GLY A 86 -15.92 -8.56 -19.29
CA GLY A 86 -16.74 -9.74 -19.03
C GLY A 86 -17.59 -10.13 -20.25
N PRO A 87 -18.23 -11.31 -20.20
CA PRO A 87 -19.01 -11.83 -21.32
C PRO A 87 -20.29 -11.04 -21.59
N MET A 88 -20.83 -10.33 -20.58
CA MET A 88 -21.99 -9.47 -20.74
C MET A 88 -21.57 -8.05 -21.12
N ARG A 89 -22.40 -7.37 -21.90
CA ARG A 89 -22.22 -5.94 -22.21
C ARG A 89 -22.18 -5.13 -20.90
N ASN A 90 -21.16 -4.28 -20.75
CA ASN A 90 -20.91 -3.48 -19.54
C ASN A 90 -20.59 -4.31 -18.28
N SER A 91 -20.03 -5.51 -18.46
CA SER A 91 -19.39 -6.25 -17.37
C SER A 91 -17.88 -6.19 -17.51
N GLU A 92 -17.19 -6.11 -16.38
CA GLU A 92 -15.74 -6.00 -16.30
C GLU A 92 -15.27 -6.69 -15.02
N THR A 93 -14.12 -7.36 -15.06
CA THR A 93 -13.50 -7.97 -13.88
C THR A 93 -12.14 -7.35 -13.67
N TRP A 94 -11.92 -6.80 -12.47
CA TRP A 94 -10.62 -6.33 -12.04
C TRP A 94 -9.91 -7.43 -11.28
N VAL A 95 -8.66 -7.66 -11.63
CA VAL A 95 -7.79 -8.66 -11.00
C VAL A 95 -6.60 -7.94 -10.38
N TYR A 96 -6.38 -8.24 -9.10
CA TYR A 96 -5.31 -7.69 -8.30
C TYR A 96 -4.21 -8.74 -8.11
N VAL A 97 -3.00 -8.41 -8.51
CA VAL A 97 -1.87 -9.33 -8.52
C VAL A 97 -0.92 -9.00 -7.36
N ARG A 98 -0.46 -10.03 -6.67
CA ARG A 98 0.65 -9.96 -5.73
C ARG A 98 1.87 -10.65 -6.34
N TYR A 99 3.03 -10.07 -6.17
CA TYR A 99 4.29 -10.71 -6.53
C TYR A 99 4.81 -11.48 -5.33
N ASP A 100 4.88 -12.80 -5.45
CA ASP A 100 5.31 -13.69 -4.39
C ASP A 100 6.35 -14.68 -4.91
N THR A 101 7.11 -15.28 -3.99
CA THR A 101 8.05 -16.36 -4.32
C THR A 101 7.43 -17.67 -3.82
N PRO A 102 7.04 -18.60 -4.71
CA PRO A 102 6.44 -19.86 -4.28
C PRO A 102 7.43 -20.63 -3.38
N PHE A 103 6.93 -21.12 -2.25
CA PHE A 103 7.69 -21.99 -1.36
C PHE A 103 7.64 -23.46 -1.84
N PRO A 104 8.60 -24.30 -1.45
CA PRO A 104 9.79 -23.91 -0.70
C PRO A 104 10.91 -23.57 -1.69
N SER A 105 11.63 -22.47 -1.46
CA SER A 105 13.02 -22.42 -1.90
C SER A 105 13.84 -23.46 -1.11
N TYR A 106 13.52 -24.76 -1.20
CA TYR A 106 14.30 -25.87 -0.66
C TYR A 106 14.42 -26.94 -1.73
N GLY A 107 15.64 -27.12 -2.23
CA GLY A 107 15.97 -28.20 -3.15
C GLY A 107 17.34 -28.07 -3.83
N VAL A 108 17.93 -26.89 -3.87
CA VAL A 108 19.36 -26.77 -4.13
C VAL A 108 20.07 -26.58 -2.79
N PRO A 109 20.95 -27.51 -2.38
CA PRO A 109 21.96 -27.21 -1.39
C PRO A 109 22.71 -26.00 -1.94
N TYR A 110 22.62 -24.85 -1.27
CA TYR A 110 23.58 -23.79 -1.51
C TYR A 110 24.93 -24.38 -1.11
N TYR A 111 25.66 -24.88 -2.10
CA TYR A 111 27.08 -25.08 -1.95
C TYR A 111 27.62 -23.68 -1.68
N TYR A 112 27.89 -23.40 -0.41
CA TYR A 112 28.60 -22.21 0.03
C TYR A 112 30.01 -22.25 -0.55
N GLY A 113 30.12 -21.97 -1.83
CA GLY A 113 31.36 -21.56 -2.46
C GLY A 113 31.68 -20.14 -2.00
N PRO A 114 32.96 -19.74 -1.99
CA PRO A 114 33.43 -18.47 -1.42
C PRO A 114 32.93 -17.20 -2.13
N PHE A 115 31.91 -17.27 -2.99
CA PHE A 115 31.37 -16.17 -3.81
C PHE A 115 29.83 -16.01 -3.73
N ASP A 116 29.16 -16.59 -2.74
CA ASP A 116 27.68 -16.72 -2.67
C ASP A 116 26.90 -15.47 -2.21
N TRP A 117 27.21 -14.28 -2.73
CA TRP A 117 26.68 -13.02 -2.18
C TRP A 117 25.45 -12.39 -2.89
N SER A 118 24.74 -13.08 -3.80
CA SER A 118 23.56 -12.42 -4.41
C SER A 118 22.48 -13.30 -5.06
N TYR A 119 22.06 -14.40 -4.44
CA TYR A 119 20.83 -15.06 -4.89
C TYR A 119 19.59 -14.33 -4.35
N ILE A 120 18.99 -13.47 -5.19
CA ILE A 120 17.65 -12.90 -4.95
C ILE A 120 16.66 -13.79 -5.71
N PRO A 121 15.76 -14.52 -5.02
CA PRO A 121 14.82 -15.40 -5.69
C PRO A 121 13.86 -14.60 -6.60
N PRO A 122 13.49 -15.13 -7.78
CA PRO A 122 12.52 -14.49 -8.64
C PRO A 122 11.14 -14.40 -7.95
N LYS A 123 10.42 -13.30 -8.22
CA LYS A 123 9.03 -13.13 -7.79
C LYS A 123 8.10 -13.35 -8.98
N PHE A 124 7.06 -14.14 -8.78
CA PHE A 124 6.07 -14.44 -9.81
C PHE A 124 4.74 -13.73 -9.50
N PRO A 125 3.99 -13.29 -10.53
CA PRO A 125 2.69 -12.67 -10.35
C PRO A 125 1.62 -13.72 -9.99
N TYR A 126 0.95 -13.53 -8.86
CA TYR A 126 -0.17 -14.35 -8.39
C TYR A 126 -1.43 -13.51 -8.20
N PRO A 127 -2.56 -13.87 -8.82
CA PRO A 127 -3.85 -13.25 -8.52
C PRO A 127 -4.19 -13.40 -7.04
N SER A 128 -4.36 -12.28 -6.34
CA SER A 128 -4.64 -12.23 -4.90
C SER A 128 -6.10 -11.87 -4.61
N ARG A 129 -6.70 -11.00 -5.42
CA ARG A 129 -8.08 -10.56 -5.27
C ARG A 129 -8.70 -10.36 -6.64
N GLY A 130 -10.01 -10.56 -6.72
CA GLY A 130 -10.77 -10.31 -7.94
C GLY A 130 -12.14 -9.74 -7.63
N VAL A 131 -12.60 -8.82 -8.47
CA VAL A 131 -13.93 -8.20 -8.35
C VAL A 131 -14.54 -8.04 -9.73
N THR A 132 -15.77 -8.52 -9.88
CA THR A 132 -16.56 -8.43 -11.09
C THR A 132 -17.63 -7.38 -10.92
N PHE A 133 -17.75 -6.52 -11.92
CA PHE A 133 -18.73 -5.48 -12.02
C PHE A 133 -19.75 -5.80 -13.11
N SER A 134 -20.99 -5.36 -12.88
CA SER A 134 -22.02 -5.27 -13.91
C SER A 134 -22.66 -3.90 -13.80
N LYS A 135 -22.74 -3.16 -14.92
CA LYS A 135 -23.30 -1.80 -14.94
C LYS A 135 -22.64 -0.87 -13.90
N GLY A 136 -21.32 -1.00 -13.71
CA GLY A 136 -20.54 -0.19 -12.76
C GLY A 136 -20.70 -0.57 -11.28
N ARG A 137 -21.38 -1.67 -10.96
CA ARG A 137 -21.65 -2.13 -9.58
C ARG A 137 -21.03 -3.50 -9.32
N VAL A 138 -20.49 -3.71 -8.11
CA VAL A 138 -19.94 -5.00 -7.69
C VAL A 138 -21.02 -6.06 -7.68
N VAL A 139 -20.86 -7.11 -8.47
CA VAL A 139 -21.75 -8.29 -8.46
C VAL A 139 -21.10 -9.50 -7.79
N PHE A 140 -19.77 -9.60 -7.84
CA PHE A 140 -19.03 -10.69 -7.23
C PHE A 140 -17.63 -10.23 -6.86
N PHE A 141 -17.08 -10.74 -5.76
CA PHE A 141 -15.69 -10.54 -5.42
C PHE A 141 -15.16 -11.73 -4.62
N ARG A 142 -13.85 -11.95 -4.70
CA ARG A 142 -13.17 -13.02 -3.96
C ARG A 142 -11.77 -12.60 -3.56
N TYR A 143 -11.34 -13.13 -2.42
CA TYR A 143 -9.94 -13.17 -2.01
C TYR A 143 -9.41 -14.55 -2.38
N LEU A 144 -8.24 -14.59 -3.01
CA LEU A 144 -7.57 -15.83 -3.39
C LEU A 144 -6.49 -16.13 -2.35
N PRO A 145 -6.36 -17.40 -1.92
CA PRO A 145 -5.28 -17.79 -1.02
C PRO A 145 -3.92 -17.60 -1.71
N PRO A 146 -2.84 -17.41 -0.94
CA PRO A 146 -1.49 -17.47 -1.49
C PRO A 146 -1.25 -18.85 -2.13
N PRO A 147 -0.30 -18.95 -3.07
CA PRO A 147 0.09 -20.24 -3.64
C PRO A 147 0.50 -21.20 -2.51
N PRO A 148 0.20 -22.51 -2.65
CA PRO A 148 0.65 -23.51 -1.69
C PRO A 148 2.18 -23.54 -1.61
N PRO A 149 2.73 -23.92 -0.43
CA PRO A 149 4.16 -24.08 -0.21
C PRO A 149 4.71 -25.38 -0.79
#